data_AF-A0A7S3L3F6-F1
#
_entry.id   AF-A0A7S3L3F6-F1
#
_cell.length_a   1.000
_cell.length_b   1.000
_cell.length_c   1.000
_cell.angle_alpha   90.00
_cell.angle_beta   90.00
_cell.angle_gamma   90.00
#
_symmetry.space_group_name_H-M   'P 1'
#
loop_
_entity.id
_entity.type
_entity.pdbx_description
1 polymer ?
#
loop_
_entity_poly.entity_id
_entity_poly.type
_entity_poly.pdbx_seq_one_letter_code
_entity_poly.pdbx_strand_id
1 'polypeptide(L)'
;LKGLSTFCKTLQTAGDRAFVGDMMTSIQIVRYDASANRLALIASDPTPRPIVCQELLDWNTVAVGDKFGNISILRLPTGADTNAVDFTGQRALWDSTRADITPRLELLCQYYIGEVVTSMTRSALVAGGPESLIYVTATGRIGSLVPFGSRDDVDFYTQLESALRTEAPRPTGRDPRAYRSYYAPVLHVIDGDLCSSFRTLSYESQTKVAETLDRTVGEINKKL
;
A
#
# COMPACT_ATOMS: atom_id res chain seq x y z
N LEU A 1 -17.18 -24.20 -5.35
CA LEU A 1 -16.60 -22.84 -5.42
C LEU A 1 -15.32 -22.80 -4.57
N LYS A 2 -14.23 -23.42 -5.03
CA LYS A 2 -12.91 -23.27 -4.39
C LYS A 2 -12.25 -22.03 -4.97
N GLY A 3 -11.74 -21.12 -4.13
CA GLY A 3 -11.01 -19.93 -4.57
C GLY A 3 -11.82 -18.63 -4.68
N LEU A 4 -13.08 -18.60 -4.26
CA LEU A 4 -13.87 -17.36 -4.16
C LEU A 4 -13.80 -16.78 -2.74
N SER A 5 -13.90 -15.45 -2.67
CA SER A 5 -14.10 -14.69 -1.43
C SER A 5 -15.13 -15.38 -0.53
N THR A 6 -14.71 -15.67 0.70
CA THR A 6 -15.57 -16.25 1.74
C THR A 6 -16.63 -15.25 2.21
N PHE A 7 -16.26 -13.97 2.29
CA PHE A 7 -17.15 -12.87 2.60
C PHE A 7 -16.64 -11.58 1.95
N CYS A 8 -17.35 -11.12 0.92
CA CYS A 8 -17.02 -9.88 0.23
C CYS A 8 -17.29 -8.69 1.15
N LYS A 9 -16.22 -7.99 1.52
CA LYS A 9 -16.27 -6.83 2.41
C LYS A 9 -16.27 -5.51 1.64
N THR A 10 -15.54 -5.46 0.53
CA THR A 10 -15.45 -4.26 -0.32
C THR A 10 -15.49 -4.65 -1.79
N LEU A 11 -16.05 -3.77 -2.62
CA LEU A 11 -16.15 -3.94 -4.06
C LEU A 11 -15.94 -2.58 -4.74
N GLN A 12 -14.98 -2.51 -5.66
CA GLN A 12 -14.82 -1.38 -6.57
C GLN A 12 -14.67 -1.90 -7.98
N THR A 13 -15.16 -1.16 -8.97
CA THR A 13 -15.17 -1.58 -10.37
C THR A 13 -14.51 -0.52 -11.25
N ALA A 14 -13.76 -0.97 -12.24
CA ALA A 14 -13.23 -0.13 -13.30
C ALA A 14 -13.48 -0.85 -14.63
N GLY A 15 -14.34 -0.26 -15.47
CA GLY A 15 -14.86 -0.86 -16.71
C GLY A 15 -15.32 -2.31 -16.54
N ASP A 16 -14.65 -3.27 -17.18
CA ASP A 16 -15.01 -4.69 -17.15
C ASP A 16 -14.39 -5.46 -15.96
N ARG A 17 -13.69 -4.76 -15.05
CA ARG A 17 -13.03 -5.37 -13.89
C ARG A 17 -13.71 -5.00 -12.58
N ALA A 18 -13.73 -5.98 -11.68
CA ALA A 18 -14.15 -5.85 -10.30
C ALA A 18 -13.00 -6.24 -9.36
N PHE A 19 -12.73 -5.39 -8.38
CA PHE A 19 -11.75 -5.57 -7.32
C PHE A 19 -12.51 -5.91 -6.05
N VAL A 20 -12.42 -7.18 -5.66
CA VAL A 20 -13.18 -7.78 -4.57
C VAL A 20 -12.26 -7.92 -3.37
N GLY A 21 -12.52 -7.15 -2.31
CA GLY A 21 -11.81 -7.28 -1.05
C GLY A 21 -12.53 -8.21 -0.08
N ASP A 22 -11.88 -9.31 0.28
CA ASP A 22 -12.39 -10.33 1.18
C ASP A 22 -12.05 -10.03 2.66
N MET A 23 -12.91 -10.47 3.57
CA MET A 23 -12.71 -10.29 5.01
C MET A 23 -11.53 -11.11 5.58
N MET A 24 -10.99 -12.10 4.86
CA MET A 24 -9.92 -12.99 5.32
C MET A 24 -8.78 -13.16 4.29
N THR A 25 -9.08 -13.26 3.00
CA THR A 25 -8.12 -13.71 1.98
C THR A 25 -7.48 -12.60 1.15
N SER A 26 -7.69 -11.32 1.45
CA SER A 26 -7.22 -10.15 0.67
C SER A 26 -8.02 -9.90 -0.63
N ILE A 27 -7.37 -9.34 -1.66
CA ILE A 27 -7.96 -8.90 -2.92
C ILE A 27 -8.01 -10.02 -3.96
N GLN A 28 -9.14 -10.10 -4.65
CA GLN A 28 -9.33 -10.84 -5.89
C GLN A 28 -9.77 -9.89 -7.00
N ILE A 29 -9.16 -10.01 -8.18
CA ILE A 29 -9.55 -9.23 -9.36
C ILE A 29 -10.30 -10.15 -10.31
N VAL A 30 -11.51 -9.75 -10.68
CA VAL A 30 -12.43 -10.50 -11.53
C VAL A 30 -12.75 -9.67 -12.78
N ARG A 31 -12.77 -10.30 -13.96
CA ARG A 31 -13.27 -9.70 -15.20
C ARG A 31 -14.69 -10.17 -15.48
N TYR A 32 -15.54 -9.27 -15.96
CA TYR A 32 -16.83 -9.60 -16.54
C TYR A 32 -16.75 -9.65 -18.06
N ASP A 33 -16.99 -10.82 -18.63
CA ASP A 33 -17.11 -11.03 -20.07
C ASP A 33 -18.60 -10.97 -20.45
N ALA A 34 -19.01 -9.85 -21.02
CA ALA A 34 -20.40 -9.56 -21.38
C ALA A 34 -20.93 -10.49 -22.49
N SER A 35 -20.07 -10.97 -23.39
CA SER A 35 -20.47 -11.81 -24.52
C SER A 35 -20.95 -13.19 -24.08
N ALA A 36 -20.28 -13.74 -23.06
CA ALA A 36 -20.60 -15.03 -22.45
C ALA A 36 -21.35 -14.90 -21.12
N ASN A 37 -21.67 -13.65 -20.71
CA ASN A 37 -22.28 -13.31 -19.42
C ASN A 37 -21.63 -14.04 -18.23
N ARG A 38 -20.29 -13.95 -18.14
CA ARG A 38 -19.50 -14.73 -17.18
C ARG A 38 -18.48 -13.88 -16.45
N LEU A 39 -18.16 -14.33 -15.23
CA LEU A 39 -17.06 -13.80 -14.44
C LEU A 39 -15.85 -14.73 -14.56
N ALA A 40 -14.66 -14.14 -14.68
CA ALA A 40 -13.39 -14.85 -14.72
C ALA A 40 -12.40 -14.24 -13.72
N LEU A 41 -11.76 -15.08 -12.91
CA LEU A 41 -10.70 -14.66 -11.98
C LEU A 41 -9.45 -14.30 -12.78
N ILE A 42 -8.98 -13.06 -12.66
CA ILE A 42 -7.76 -12.58 -13.31
C ILE A 42 -6.56 -12.78 -12.39
N ALA A 43 -6.69 -12.41 -11.11
CA ALA A 43 -5.59 -12.48 -10.16
C ALA A 43 -6.09 -12.49 -8.71
N SER A 44 -5.23 -12.95 -7.80
CA SER A 44 -5.48 -12.92 -6.35
C SER A 44 -4.21 -12.61 -5.58
N ASP A 45 -4.33 -11.86 -4.48
CA ASP A 45 -3.22 -11.72 -3.52
C ASP A 45 -3.04 -13.05 -2.76
N PRO A 46 -1.82 -13.63 -2.75
CA PRO A 46 -1.56 -14.85 -1.98
C PRO A 46 -1.50 -14.61 -0.47
N THR A 47 -1.35 -13.35 -0.04
CA THR A 47 -1.23 -13.01 1.39
C THR A 47 -2.61 -12.79 2.00
N PRO A 48 -2.99 -13.50 3.07
CA PRO A 48 -4.27 -13.26 3.72
C PRO A 48 -4.27 -11.91 4.44
N ARG A 49 -5.06 -10.96 3.95
CA ARG A 49 -5.26 -9.63 4.54
C ARG A 49 -6.74 -9.45 4.83
N PRO A 50 -7.14 -9.30 6.11
CA PRO A 50 -8.53 -9.00 6.45
C PRO A 50 -8.90 -7.57 6.02
N ILE A 51 -9.45 -7.43 4.80
CA ILE A 51 -9.69 -6.12 4.19
C ILE A 51 -10.77 -5.36 4.98
N VAL A 52 -10.52 -4.08 5.23
CA VAL A 52 -11.48 -3.15 5.86
C VAL A 52 -11.95 -2.12 4.84
N CYS A 53 -11.01 -1.51 4.12
CA CYS A 53 -11.27 -0.54 3.08
C CYS A 53 -10.29 -0.73 1.91
N GLN A 54 -10.68 -0.26 0.73
CA GLN A 54 -9.83 -0.25 -0.46
C GLN A 54 -10.09 1.01 -1.27
N GLU A 55 -9.10 1.40 -2.08
CA GLU A 55 -9.23 2.49 -3.04
C GLU A 55 -8.48 2.18 -4.32
N LEU A 56 -9.13 2.38 -5.47
CA LEU A 56 -8.50 2.22 -6.79
C LEU A 56 -7.55 3.39 -7.06
N LEU A 57 -6.27 3.06 -7.26
CA LEU A 57 -5.25 4.06 -7.60
C LEU A 57 -5.14 4.22 -9.11
N ASP A 58 -5.28 3.14 -9.87
CA ASP A 58 -5.36 3.14 -11.33
C ASP A 58 -6.09 1.88 -11.80
N TRP A 59 -6.09 1.62 -13.11
CA TRP A 59 -6.77 0.45 -13.71
C TRP A 59 -6.24 -0.92 -13.26
N ASN A 60 -5.00 -0.96 -12.75
CA ASN A 60 -4.30 -2.18 -12.36
C ASN A 60 -3.90 -2.19 -10.88
N THR A 61 -4.06 -1.09 -10.16
CA THR A 61 -3.47 -0.88 -8.84
C THR A 61 -4.53 -0.48 -7.83
N VAL A 62 -4.53 -1.16 -6.68
CA VAL A 62 -5.46 -0.92 -5.59
C VAL A 62 -4.68 -0.75 -4.28
N ALA A 63 -5.04 0.26 -3.51
CA ALA A 63 -4.60 0.41 -2.13
C ALA A 63 -5.60 -0.28 -1.21
N VAL A 64 -5.10 -0.97 -0.19
CA VAL A 64 -5.93 -1.69 0.78
C VAL A 64 -5.51 -1.38 2.21
N GLY A 65 -6.52 -1.18 3.06
CA GLY A 65 -6.37 -1.09 4.50
C GLY A 65 -6.91 -2.36 5.16
N ASP A 66 -6.15 -2.94 6.08
CA ASP A 66 -6.56 -4.14 6.80
C ASP A 66 -6.98 -3.88 8.27
N LYS A 67 -7.62 -4.89 8.87
CA LYS A 67 -8.08 -4.84 10.27
C LYS A 67 -6.95 -4.68 11.28
N PHE A 68 -5.72 -4.98 10.90
CA PHE A 68 -4.56 -4.87 11.78
C PHE A 68 -3.90 -3.50 11.69
N GLY A 69 -4.34 -2.61 10.81
CA GLY A 69 -3.81 -1.27 10.66
C GLY A 69 -2.61 -1.19 9.71
N ASN A 70 -2.52 -2.10 8.75
CA ASN A 70 -1.60 -1.96 7.64
C ASN A 70 -2.28 -1.29 6.45
N ILE A 71 -1.48 -0.54 5.68
CA ILE A 71 -1.78 -0.18 4.30
C ILE A 71 -0.86 -1.00 3.39
N SER A 72 -1.44 -1.58 2.34
CA SER A 72 -0.72 -2.27 1.28
C SER A 72 -1.17 -1.74 -0.07
N ILE A 73 -0.26 -1.64 -1.03
CA ILE A 73 -0.58 -1.30 -2.41
C ILE A 73 -0.29 -2.52 -3.27
N LEU A 74 -1.33 -3.02 -3.94
CA LEU A 74 -1.30 -4.22 -4.76
C LEU A 74 -1.50 -3.85 -6.23
N ARG A 75 -0.73 -4.49 -7.12
CA ARG A 75 -0.83 -4.28 -8.57
C ARG A 75 -1.03 -5.59 -9.30
N LEU A 76 -1.88 -5.54 -10.32
CA LEU A 76 -2.04 -6.62 -11.29
C LEU A 76 -0.77 -6.70 -12.16
N PRO A 77 -0.09 -7.86 -12.23
CA PRO A 77 1.09 -8.02 -13.07
C PRO A 77 0.73 -7.86 -14.55
N THR A 78 1.69 -7.36 -15.33
CA THR A 78 1.51 -7.20 -16.78
C THR A 78 1.27 -8.55 -17.45
N GLY A 79 0.21 -8.64 -18.26
CA GLY A 79 -0.16 -9.87 -18.96
C GLY A 79 -1.01 -10.86 -18.14
N ALA A 80 -1.50 -10.48 -16.95
CA ALA A 80 -2.40 -11.35 -16.18
C ALA A 80 -3.72 -11.66 -16.91
N ASP A 81 -4.20 -10.76 -17.78
CA ASP A 81 -5.48 -10.91 -18.50
C ASP A 81 -5.55 -12.12 -19.42
N THR A 82 -4.40 -12.60 -19.93
CA THR A 82 -4.35 -13.77 -20.82
C THR A 82 -4.53 -15.08 -20.06
N ASN A 83 -4.26 -15.06 -18.75
CA ASN A 83 -4.29 -16.24 -17.88
C ASN A 83 -5.58 -16.32 -17.05
N ALA A 84 -6.62 -15.56 -17.41
CA ALA A 84 -7.88 -15.54 -16.67
C ALA A 84 -8.50 -16.95 -16.55
N VAL A 85 -9.03 -17.25 -15.38
CA VAL A 85 -9.61 -18.56 -15.02
C VAL A 85 -11.11 -18.43 -14.81
N ASP A 86 -11.90 -19.22 -15.53
CA ASP A 86 -13.37 -19.21 -15.42
C ASP A 86 -13.85 -19.91 -14.13
N PHE A 87 -14.91 -19.36 -13.50
CA PHE A 87 -15.48 -19.92 -12.26
C PHE A 87 -16.44 -21.10 -12.48
N THR A 88 -16.85 -21.40 -13.72
CA THR A 88 -17.89 -22.38 -14.05
C THR A 88 -17.43 -23.84 -14.02
N GLY A 89 -16.13 -24.10 -13.78
CA GLY A 89 -15.62 -25.46 -13.60
C GLY A 89 -15.58 -26.33 -14.88
N GLN A 90 -15.96 -25.80 -16.05
CA GLN A 90 -15.66 -26.43 -17.34
C GLN A 90 -14.21 -26.17 -17.74
N ARG A 91 -13.28 -26.79 -17.02
CA ARG A 91 -11.93 -27.06 -17.53
C ARG A 91 -11.70 -28.56 -17.54
N ALA A 92 -11.05 -29.04 -18.59
CA ALA A 92 -10.88 -30.44 -18.86
C ALA A 92 -10.13 -31.14 -17.71
N LEU A 93 -10.63 -32.31 -17.32
CA LEU A 93 -10.17 -33.14 -16.19
C LEU A 93 -8.65 -33.44 -16.17
N TRP A 94 -7.92 -33.20 -17.26
CA TRP A 94 -6.48 -33.43 -17.39
C TRP A 94 -5.59 -32.30 -16.86
N ASP A 95 -6.14 -31.11 -16.56
CA ASP A 95 -5.37 -29.95 -16.05
C ASP A 95 -5.46 -29.81 -14.50
N SER A 96 -5.98 -30.85 -13.84
CA SER A 96 -6.28 -30.90 -12.41
C SER A 96 -5.06 -30.97 -11.48
N THR A 97 -3.84 -30.93 -12.03
CA THR A 97 -2.58 -30.98 -11.27
C THR A 97 -1.93 -29.61 -11.00
N ARG A 98 -2.47 -28.51 -11.53
CA ARG A 98 -1.88 -27.16 -11.32
C ARG A 98 -2.79 -26.28 -10.47
N ALA A 99 -2.68 -26.44 -9.15
CA ALA A 99 -3.35 -25.58 -8.17
C ALA A 99 -2.87 -24.10 -8.16
N ASP A 100 -2.00 -23.71 -9.10
CA ASP A 100 -1.09 -22.56 -8.97
C ASP A 100 -1.04 -21.67 -10.25
N ILE A 101 -2.09 -21.65 -11.08
CA ILE A 101 -2.11 -20.88 -12.34
C ILE A 101 -2.64 -19.45 -12.15
N THR A 102 -3.44 -19.17 -11.11
CA THR A 102 -3.98 -17.82 -10.90
C THR A 102 -2.84 -16.82 -10.71
N PRO A 103 -2.72 -15.80 -11.57
CA PRO A 103 -1.73 -14.74 -11.41
C PRO A 103 -1.77 -14.13 -10.01
N ARG A 104 -0.59 -13.96 -9.41
CA ARG A 104 -0.44 -13.39 -8.07
C ARG A 104 -0.32 -11.88 -8.18
N LEU A 105 -1.03 -11.15 -7.33
CA LEU A 105 -0.87 -9.70 -7.26
C LEU A 105 0.54 -9.34 -6.74
N GLU A 106 1.12 -8.30 -7.32
CA GLU A 106 2.41 -7.76 -6.91
C GLU A 106 2.21 -6.78 -5.75
N LEU A 107 2.97 -6.97 -4.67
CA LEU A 107 3.00 -6.03 -3.56
C LEU A 107 3.97 -4.89 -3.87
N LEU A 108 3.44 -3.69 -4.07
CA LEU A 108 4.25 -2.50 -4.37
C LEU A 108 4.71 -1.79 -3.10
N CYS A 109 3.80 -1.59 -2.15
CA CYS A 109 4.07 -0.90 -0.89
C CYS A 109 3.44 -1.65 0.28
N GLN A 110 4.12 -1.61 1.43
CA GLN A 110 3.64 -2.18 2.69
C GLN A 110 4.04 -1.25 3.83
N TYR A 111 3.08 -0.87 4.65
CA TYR A 111 3.34 0.03 5.78
C TYR A 111 2.37 -0.18 6.93
N TYR A 112 2.89 -0.28 8.15
CA TYR A 112 2.07 -0.34 9.36
C TYR A 112 1.81 1.07 9.91
N ILE A 113 0.53 1.46 9.93
CA ILE A 113 0.07 2.76 10.42
C ILE A 113 0.07 2.81 11.95
N GLY A 114 -0.25 1.68 12.60
CA GLY A 114 -0.48 1.62 14.05
C GLY A 114 -1.96 1.51 14.42
N GLU A 115 -2.85 1.83 13.49
CA GLU A 115 -4.27 2.00 13.72
C GLU A 115 -5.07 1.49 12.53
N VAL A 116 -6.27 0.99 12.77
CA VAL A 116 -7.14 0.46 11.71
C VAL A 116 -7.56 1.58 10.78
N VAL A 117 -7.21 1.45 9.50
CA VAL A 117 -7.63 2.38 8.46
C VAL A 117 -9.06 2.03 8.05
N THR A 118 -9.98 2.98 8.22
CA THR A 118 -11.42 2.77 8.02
C THR A 118 -11.90 3.23 6.65
N SER A 119 -11.24 4.21 6.04
CA SER A 119 -11.53 4.68 4.69
C SER A 119 -10.29 5.31 4.06
N MET A 120 -10.24 5.26 2.73
CA MET A 120 -9.20 5.86 1.90
C MET A 120 -9.82 6.51 0.66
N THR A 121 -9.19 7.56 0.14
CA THR A 121 -9.58 8.19 -1.11
C THR A 121 -8.36 8.77 -1.82
N ARG A 122 -8.27 8.56 -3.13
CA ARG A 122 -7.28 9.25 -3.98
C ARG A 122 -7.83 10.63 -4.32
N SER A 123 -7.13 11.69 -3.91
CA SER A 123 -7.57 13.06 -4.20
C SER A 123 -6.43 14.06 -4.12
N ALA A 124 -6.64 15.25 -4.69
CA ALA A 124 -5.77 16.41 -4.49
C ALA A 124 -6.37 17.29 -3.38
N LEU A 125 -5.57 17.57 -2.34
CA LEU A 125 -6.00 18.43 -1.22
C LEU A 125 -6.09 19.91 -1.59
N VAL A 126 -5.44 20.31 -2.68
CA VAL A 126 -5.46 21.69 -3.20
C VAL A 126 -5.78 21.65 -4.69
N ALA A 127 -6.49 22.67 -5.17
CA ALA A 127 -6.87 22.76 -6.58
C ALA A 127 -5.63 22.80 -7.48
N GLY A 128 -5.53 21.86 -8.43
CA GLY A 128 -4.36 21.71 -9.30
C GLY A 128 -3.11 21.13 -8.63
N GLY A 129 -3.21 20.70 -7.37
CA GLY A 129 -2.12 20.04 -6.67
C GLY A 129 -1.90 18.58 -7.10
N PRO A 130 -0.77 17.99 -6.68
CA PRO A 130 -0.54 16.56 -6.87
C PRO A 130 -1.57 15.77 -6.06
N GLU A 131 -1.98 14.64 -6.62
CA GLU A 131 -2.85 13.70 -5.92
C GLU A 131 -2.06 12.88 -4.91
N SER A 132 -2.72 12.56 -3.80
CA SER A 132 -2.22 11.66 -2.78
C SER A 132 -3.32 10.69 -2.35
N LEU A 133 -2.91 9.61 -1.68
CA LEU A 133 -3.85 8.71 -1.04
C LEU A 133 -4.11 9.23 0.37
N ILE A 134 -5.29 9.78 0.59
CA ILE A 134 -5.73 10.26 1.91
C ILE A 134 -6.41 9.10 2.62
N TYR A 135 -6.12 8.92 3.90
CA TYR A 135 -6.72 7.88 4.71
C TYR A 135 -7.17 8.40 6.06
N VAL A 136 -8.17 7.74 6.63
CA VAL A 136 -8.67 7.99 7.98
C VAL A 136 -8.64 6.73 8.81
N THR A 137 -8.33 6.85 10.10
CA THR A 137 -8.23 5.71 11.03
C THR A 137 -9.39 5.68 12.02
N ALA A 138 -9.59 4.53 12.66
CA ALA A 138 -10.65 4.32 13.65
C ALA A 138 -10.54 5.23 14.88
N THR A 139 -9.34 5.73 15.20
CA THR A 139 -9.06 6.66 16.31
C THR A 139 -9.16 8.13 15.90
N GLY A 140 -9.52 8.41 14.65
CA GLY A 140 -9.72 9.78 14.13
C GLY A 140 -8.48 10.42 13.52
N ARG A 141 -7.39 9.67 13.30
CA ARG A 141 -6.23 10.18 12.57
C ARG A 141 -6.59 10.36 11.09
N ILE A 142 -6.17 11.49 10.53
CA ILE A 142 -6.20 11.74 9.08
C ILE A 142 -4.75 11.78 8.63
N GLY A 143 -4.40 10.94 7.66
CA GLY A 143 -3.05 10.90 7.11
C GLY A 143 -3.06 10.83 5.59
N SER A 144 -1.87 10.92 5.00
CA SER A 144 -1.72 10.86 3.54
C SER A 144 -0.46 10.10 3.15
N LEU A 145 -0.54 9.30 2.09
CA LEU A 145 0.62 8.76 1.37
C LEU A 145 0.82 9.58 0.10
N VAL A 146 1.96 10.26 0.03
CA VAL A 146 2.30 11.18 -1.06
C VAL A 146 3.33 10.52 -1.97
N PRO A 147 3.08 10.40 -3.28
CA PRO A 147 4.07 9.86 -4.22
C PRO A 147 5.21 10.87 -4.42
N PHE A 148 6.45 10.38 -4.49
CA PHE A 148 7.60 11.21 -4.84
C PHE A 148 7.63 11.51 -6.35
N GLY A 149 7.96 12.76 -6.69
CA GLY A 149 8.09 13.20 -8.08
C GLY A 149 9.45 12.89 -8.71
N SER A 150 10.49 12.67 -7.90
CA SER A 150 11.85 12.42 -8.37
C SER A 150 12.55 11.31 -7.57
N ARG A 151 13.51 10.63 -8.21
CA ARG A 151 14.35 9.63 -7.54
C ARG A 151 15.26 10.28 -6.49
N ASP A 152 15.75 11.48 -6.77
CA ASP A 152 16.59 12.25 -5.86
C ASP A 152 15.87 12.56 -4.54
N ASP A 153 14.56 12.80 -4.59
CA ASP A 153 13.76 12.98 -3.38
C ASP A 153 13.65 11.68 -2.58
N VAL A 154 13.42 10.55 -3.25
CA VAL A 154 13.40 9.23 -2.59
C VAL A 154 14.72 8.97 -1.87
N ASP A 155 15.84 9.19 -2.54
CA ASP A 155 17.17 8.93 -1.97
C ASP A 155 17.46 9.90 -0.80
N PHE A 156 17.12 11.18 -0.95
CA PHE A 156 17.23 12.17 0.13
C PHE A 156 16.42 11.78 1.38
N TYR A 157 15.13 11.49 1.21
CA TYR A 157 14.24 11.15 2.32
C TYR A 157 14.60 9.81 2.95
N THR A 158 15.12 8.86 2.17
CA THR A 158 15.61 7.58 2.69
C THR A 158 16.82 7.78 3.61
N GLN A 159 17.76 8.64 3.20
CA GLN A 159 18.94 8.96 4.02
C GLN A 159 18.54 9.74 5.28
N LEU A 160 17.63 10.72 5.15
CA LEU A 160 17.13 11.50 6.27
C LEU A 160 16.43 10.61 7.31
N GLU A 161 15.53 9.73 6.87
CA GLU A 161 14.86 8.77 7.75
C GLU A 161 15.88 7.87 8.45
N SER A 162 16.91 7.40 7.73
CA SER A 162 17.96 6.56 8.30
C SER A 162 18.75 7.29 9.40
N ALA A 163 19.11 8.56 9.20
CA ALA A 163 19.79 9.36 10.21
C ALA A 163 18.90 9.63 11.43
N LEU A 164 17.62 9.93 11.20
CA LEU A 164 16.66 10.23 12.26
C LEU A 164 16.27 9.02 13.10
N ARG A 165 16.36 7.80 12.59
CA ARG A 165 16.17 6.59 13.42
C ARG A 165 17.13 6.50 14.60
N THR A 166 18.32 7.09 14.47
CA THR A 166 19.33 7.11 15.53
C THR A 166 19.21 8.34 16.42
N GLU A 167 18.99 9.52 15.83
CA GLU A 167 19.00 10.81 16.55
C GLU A 167 17.64 11.21 17.15
N ALA A 168 16.53 10.75 16.57
CA ALA A 168 15.20 11.12 17.05
C ALA A 168 14.91 10.51 18.42
N PRO A 169 14.26 11.28 19.33
CA PRO A 169 13.80 10.75 20.59
C PRO A 169 12.90 9.52 20.38
N ARG A 170 13.08 8.50 21.23
CA ARG A 170 12.25 7.30 21.25
C ARG A 170 11.48 7.23 22.57
N PRO A 171 10.34 7.93 22.70
CA PRO A 171 9.61 8.01 23.97
C PRO A 171 9.26 6.63 24.56
N THR A 172 9.01 5.65 23.70
CA THR A 172 8.64 4.28 24.08
C THR A 172 9.81 3.30 24.03
N GLY A 173 11.02 3.75 23.66
CA GLY A 173 12.20 2.90 23.42
C GLY A 173 12.08 1.98 22.20
N ARG A 174 10.96 1.98 21.47
CA ARG A 174 10.74 1.11 20.32
C ARG A 174 11.51 1.62 19.10
N ASP A 175 12.16 0.70 18.39
CA ASP A 175 12.79 1.02 17.12
C ASP A 175 11.72 1.43 16.06
N PRO A 176 11.85 2.60 15.41
CA PRO A 176 10.85 3.08 14.45
C PRO A 176 10.64 2.13 13.27
N ARG A 177 11.71 1.52 12.74
CA ARG A 177 11.61 0.60 11.60
C ARG A 177 10.92 -0.69 11.98
N ALA A 178 11.26 -1.25 13.14
CA ALA A 178 10.59 -2.42 13.70
C ALA A 178 9.12 -2.14 14.00
N TYR A 179 8.77 -0.93 14.44
CA TYR A 179 7.38 -0.51 14.59
C TYR A 179 6.65 -0.50 13.23
N ARG A 180 7.17 0.18 12.21
CA ARG A 180 6.55 0.23 10.88
C ARG A 180 6.52 -1.10 10.13
N SER A 181 7.28 -2.08 10.61
CA SER A 181 7.33 -3.44 10.11
C SER A 181 6.62 -4.46 11.02
N TYR A 182 5.59 -4.03 11.78
CA TYR A 182 4.97 -4.87 12.82
C TYR A 182 4.50 -6.24 12.34
N TYR A 183 3.74 -6.26 11.23
CA TYR A 183 3.16 -7.49 10.67
C TYR A 183 3.90 -8.00 9.44
N ALA A 184 4.41 -7.08 8.63
CA ALA A 184 5.20 -7.38 7.44
C ALA A 184 6.27 -6.30 7.27
N PRO A 185 7.42 -6.61 6.66
CA PRO A 185 8.48 -5.63 6.42
C PRO A 185 7.97 -4.40 5.66
N VAL A 186 8.38 -3.21 6.11
CA VAL A 186 8.11 -1.98 5.36
C VAL A 186 8.69 -2.08 3.96
N LEU A 187 7.90 -1.70 2.97
CA LEU A 187 8.29 -1.72 1.56
C LEU A 187 7.89 -0.40 0.89
N HIS A 188 8.87 0.28 0.29
CA HIS A 188 8.71 1.49 -0.52
C HIS A 188 7.87 2.62 0.12
N VAL A 189 7.94 2.76 1.45
CA VAL A 189 7.31 3.87 2.19
C VAL A 189 8.32 4.44 3.17
N ILE A 190 8.42 5.78 3.20
CA ILE A 190 9.27 6.54 4.12
C ILE A 190 8.38 7.18 5.17
N ASP A 191 8.77 7.10 6.45
CA ASP A 191 8.01 7.70 7.55
C ASP A 191 8.20 9.22 7.60
N GLY A 192 7.19 9.94 7.06
CA GLY A 192 7.16 11.41 7.08
C GLY A 192 7.01 12.02 8.46
N ASP A 193 6.38 11.31 9.43
CA ASP A 193 6.26 11.79 10.81
C ASP A 193 7.65 11.76 11.48
N LEU A 194 8.41 10.70 11.23
CA LEU A 194 9.81 10.61 11.69
C LEU A 194 10.66 11.68 11.01
N CYS A 195 10.53 11.88 9.70
CA CYS A 195 11.28 12.94 9.00
C CYS A 195 10.98 14.34 9.56
N SER A 196 9.71 14.60 9.90
CA SER A 196 9.27 15.87 10.49
C SER A 196 9.86 16.11 11.88
N SER A 197 10.23 15.05 12.61
CA SER A 197 10.85 15.20 13.93
C SER A 197 12.20 15.90 13.89
N PHE A 198 12.85 16.00 12.72
CA PHE A 198 14.06 16.80 12.51
C PHE A 198 13.93 18.22 13.09
N ARG A 199 12.76 18.85 12.90
CA ARG A 199 12.47 20.21 13.40
C ARG A 199 12.46 20.34 14.93
N THR A 200 12.32 19.22 15.64
CA THR A 200 12.24 19.16 17.10
C THR A 200 13.56 18.80 17.77
N LEU A 201 14.57 18.42 16.99
CA LEU A 201 15.90 18.09 17.51
C LEU A 201 16.63 19.35 18.02
N SER A 202 17.59 19.16 18.91
CA SER A 202 18.53 20.22 19.28
C SER A 202 19.31 20.70 18.04
N TYR A 203 19.76 21.96 18.05
CA TYR A 203 20.52 22.52 16.92
C TYR A 203 21.79 21.71 16.62
N GLU A 204 22.44 21.16 17.65
CA GLU A 204 23.60 20.28 17.53
C GLU A 204 23.26 18.99 16.74
N SER A 205 22.20 18.29 17.12
CA SER A 205 21.74 17.08 16.41
C SER A 205 21.27 17.40 14.99
N GLN A 206 20.59 18.54 14.77
CA GLN A 206 20.20 18.98 13.42
C GLN A 206 21.43 19.19 12.54
N THR A 207 22.48 19.83 13.08
CA THR A 207 23.73 20.08 12.36
C THR A 207 24.43 18.78 12.00
N LYS A 208 24.53 17.84 12.95
CA LYS A 208 25.10 16.50 12.72
C LYS A 208 24.38 15.72 11.62
N VAL A 209 23.05 15.74 11.62
CA VAL A 209 22.24 15.09 10.58
C VAL A 209 22.44 15.78 9.22
N ALA A 210 22.50 17.12 9.21
CA ALA A 210 22.71 17.90 8.00
C ALA A 210 24.07 17.65 7.35
N GLU A 211 25.13 17.56 8.17
CA GLU A 211 26.49 17.18 7.73
C GLU A 211 26.51 15.78 7.11
N THR A 212 25.77 14.81 7.69
CA THR A 212 25.68 13.45 7.15
C THR A 212 25.01 13.41 5.77
N LEU A 213 24.16 14.39 5.46
CA LEU A 213 23.42 14.52 4.21
C LEU A 213 24.09 15.48 3.22
N ASP A 214 25.29 15.99 3.54
CA ASP A 214 26.00 17.02 2.77
C ASP A 214 25.12 18.25 2.45
N ARG A 215 24.29 18.68 3.42
CA ARG A 215 23.31 19.77 3.27
C ARG A 215 23.33 20.70 4.47
N THR A 216 22.68 21.86 4.33
CA THR A 216 22.46 22.77 5.47
C THR A 216 21.14 22.46 6.17
N VAL A 217 21.06 22.80 7.47
CA VAL A 217 19.82 22.70 8.26
C VAL A 217 18.67 23.48 7.60
N GLY A 218 18.98 24.64 7.01
CA GLY A 218 17.99 25.45 6.28
C GLY A 218 17.45 24.77 5.02
N GLU A 219 18.30 24.08 4.26
CA GLU A 219 17.89 23.32 3.08
C GLU A 219 16.99 22.14 3.43
N ILE A 220 17.32 21.41 4.49
CA ILE A 220 16.50 20.29 4.98
C ILE A 220 15.13 20.81 5.42
N ASN A 221 15.09 21.90 6.22
CA ASN A 221 13.84 22.49 6.69
C ASN A 221 12.97 23.07 5.56
N LYS A 222 13.58 23.53 4.46
CA LYS A 222 12.86 24.01 3.28
C LYS A 222 12.28 22.85 2.46
N LYS A 223 12.92 21.69 2.49
CA LYS A 223 12.50 20.50 1.74
C LYS A 223 11.40 19.70 2.45
N LEU A 224 11.42 19.69 3.79
CA LEU A 224 10.34 19.23 4.68
C LEU A 224 9.16 20.21 4.68
#